data_AF-A0A2S5C6N9-F1
#
_entry.id   AF-A0A2S5C6N9-F1
#
_cell.length_a   1.000
_cell.length_b   1.000
_cell.length_c   1.000
_cell.angle_alpha   90.00
_cell.angle_beta   90.00
_cell.angle_gamma   90.00
#
_symmetry.space_group_name_H-M   'P 1'
#
loop_
_entity.id
_entity.type
_entity.pdbx_description
1 polymer ?
#
loop_
_entity_poly.entity_id
_entity_poly.type
_entity_poly.pdbx_seq_one_letter_code
_entity_poly.pdbx_strand_id
1 'polypeptide(L)'
;MAIHYNDGRKTPIKSRDIRICSFYLDWLGINKNIRTEGVNRQDADSCHQAVNQLINQYYPDREQQDRLLAEINAACDENILPADRFDWLERDERAAFWLWGYLCEASDYQLGISQSRDAPFGQNWYQFLQLNKSPTSHQERMQLIFNFFDWIIIPAPPVNRLKSQVMDRLKDQWKNIYNKPVPLKWLPDEEEAVLWAWNSLKSLQEEKNTPNGGFSFSLSSPGLSTWFTPLSHSERCLALRGAIDLWDDTPDTRRLFLLNLNKAWNQQKLRQSRTDKKALNTYLKNETKMRLDLLAAHHDIRISDMLEKLINAHYLKTFSGE
;
A
#
# COMPACT_ATOMS: atom_id res chain seq x y z
N MET A 1 12.41 -60.01 -5.77
CA MET A 1 13.59 -59.23 -6.17
C MET A 1 13.11 -57.91 -6.75
N ALA A 2 13.00 -56.87 -5.92
CA ALA A 2 12.83 -55.50 -6.38
C ALA A 2 14.18 -54.83 -6.16
N ILE A 3 14.85 -54.50 -7.27
CA ILE A 3 16.16 -53.88 -7.25
C ILE A 3 15.94 -52.42 -6.83
N HIS A 4 16.23 -52.12 -5.57
CA HIS A 4 16.48 -50.75 -5.14
C HIS A 4 17.77 -50.29 -5.83
N TYR A 5 17.64 -49.54 -6.91
CA TYR A 5 18.72 -48.70 -7.40
C TYR A 5 18.90 -47.56 -6.38
N ASN A 6 19.74 -47.82 -5.39
CA ASN A 6 20.31 -46.79 -4.54
C ASN A 6 21.38 -46.09 -5.40
N ASP A 7 20.96 -45.14 -6.23
CA ASP A 7 21.87 -44.30 -7.01
C ASP A 7 22.64 -43.44 -6.01
N GLY A 8 23.90 -43.80 -5.73
CA GLY A 8 24.76 -43.21 -4.70
C GLY A 8 25.16 -41.75 -4.94
N ARG A 9 24.41 -41.00 -5.74
CA ARG A 9 24.56 -39.56 -5.93
C ARG A 9 23.99 -38.84 -4.71
N LYS A 10 24.88 -38.48 -3.78
CA LYS A 10 24.56 -37.55 -2.70
C LYS A 10 24.01 -36.27 -3.31
N THR A 11 22.93 -35.74 -2.75
CA THR A 11 22.35 -34.45 -3.12
C THR A 11 23.15 -33.31 -2.46
N PRO A 12 23.88 -32.47 -3.24
CA PRO A 12 24.70 -31.39 -2.66
C PRO A 12 23.87 -30.38 -1.87
N ILE A 13 22.75 -29.93 -2.43
CA ILE A 13 21.79 -29.06 -1.76
C ILE A 13 20.76 -29.91 -1.04
N LYS A 14 20.59 -29.63 0.26
CA LYS A 14 19.60 -30.30 1.12
C LYS A 14 18.32 -29.48 1.34
N SER A 15 18.41 -28.16 1.22
CA SER A 15 17.24 -27.29 1.39
C SER A 15 16.20 -27.58 0.32
N ARG A 16 14.93 -27.66 0.72
CA ARG A 16 13.76 -27.74 -0.18
C ARG A 16 12.94 -26.45 -0.18
N ASP A 17 13.48 -25.38 0.40
CA ASP A 17 12.85 -24.08 0.33
C ASP A 17 12.90 -23.57 -1.12
N ILE A 18 11.73 -23.25 -1.68
CA ILE A 18 11.59 -22.81 -3.06
C ILE A 18 12.31 -21.49 -3.33
N ARG A 19 12.37 -20.57 -2.36
CA ARG A 19 13.06 -19.28 -2.49
C ARG A 19 14.56 -19.49 -2.58
N ILE A 20 15.10 -20.37 -1.71
CA ILE A 20 16.52 -20.72 -1.71
C ILE A 20 16.90 -21.46 -3.00
N CYS A 21 16.10 -22.44 -3.43
CA CYS A 21 16.41 -23.19 -4.65
C CYS A 21 16.32 -22.29 -5.90
N SER A 22 15.33 -21.39 -5.96
CA SER A 22 15.20 -20.43 -7.07
C SER A 22 16.39 -19.47 -7.11
N PHE A 23 16.81 -18.96 -5.94
CA PHE A 23 18.02 -18.15 -5.83
C PHE A 23 19.26 -18.87 -6.33
N TYR A 24 19.43 -20.15 -5.99
CA TYR A 24 20.58 -20.92 -6.48
C TYR A 24 20.60 -21.04 -8.01
N LEU A 25 19.45 -21.25 -8.65
CA LEU A 25 19.38 -21.25 -10.11
C LEU A 25 19.81 -19.91 -10.69
N ASP A 26 19.26 -18.80 -10.18
CA ASP A 26 19.62 -17.47 -10.67
C ASP A 26 21.08 -17.13 -10.44
N TRP A 27 21.62 -17.50 -9.28
CA TRP A 27 23.01 -17.28 -8.96
C TRP A 27 23.95 -18.07 -9.88
N LEU A 28 23.62 -19.34 -10.19
CA LEU A 28 24.40 -20.16 -11.13
C LEU A 28 24.34 -19.59 -12.55
N GLY A 29 23.19 -19.08 -12.98
CA GLY A 29 23.05 -18.39 -14.26
C GLY A 29 23.91 -17.14 -14.35
N ILE A 30 23.79 -16.24 -13.36
CA ILE A 30 24.49 -14.95 -13.35
C ILE A 30 26.00 -15.09 -13.16
N ASN A 31 26.44 -15.91 -12.19
CA ASN A 31 27.85 -15.95 -11.79
C ASN A 31 28.67 -17.03 -12.50
N LYS A 32 28.04 -18.11 -12.95
CA LYS A 32 28.72 -19.24 -13.60
C LYS A 32 28.30 -19.45 -15.05
N ASN A 33 27.38 -18.61 -15.58
CA ASN A 33 26.88 -18.68 -16.95
C ASN A 33 26.26 -20.05 -17.30
N ILE A 34 25.60 -20.68 -16.32
CA ILE A 34 24.93 -21.97 -16.48
C ILE A 34 23.49 -21.73 -16.92
N ARG A 35 23.07 -22.40 -18.00
CA ARG A 35 21.70 -22.25 -18.52
C ARG A 35 20.69 -22.89 -17.57
N THR A 36 19.75 -22.09 -17.09
CA THR A 36 18.67 -22.52 -16.19
C THR A 36 17.28 -22.32 -16.80
N GLU A 37 17.22 -22.06 -18.11
CA GLU A 37 15.98 -21.88 -18.86
C GLU A 37 15.17 -23.18 -18.89
N GLY A 38 13.84 -23.08 -18.78
CA GLY A 38 12.93 -24.23 -18.82
C GLY A 38 12.72 -24.96 -17.50
N VAL A 39 13.37 -24.54 -16.41
CA VAL A 39 13.09 -25.09 -15.07
C VAL A 39 11.73 -24.55 -14.57
N ASN A 40 10.86 -25.45 -14.11
CA ASN A 40 9.63 -25.05 -13.44
C ASN A 40 9.95 -24.47 -12.05
N ARG A 41 9.75 -23.16 -11.90
CA ARG A 41 10.06 -22.41 -10.67
C ARG A 41 8.88 -22.25 -9.70
N GLN A 42 7.74 -22.85 -10.02
CA GLN A 42 6.55 -22.82 -9.15
C GLN A 42 6.50 -24.00 -8.18
N ASP A 43 7.33 -25.03 -8.42
CA ASP A 43 7.38 -26.23 -7.62
C ASP A 43 8.74 -26.37 -6.92
N ALA A 44 8.70 -26.55 -5.60
CA ALA A 44 9.89 -26.63 -4.76
C ALA A 44 10.75 -27.85 -5.11
N ASP A 45 10.12 -29.00 -5.36
CA ASP A 45 10.83 -30.24 -5.68
C ASP A 45 11.48 -30.15 -7.07
N SER A 46 10.80 -29.56 -8.05
CA SER A 46 11.36 -29.27 -9.39
C SER A 46 12.59 -28.37 -9.31
N CYS A 47 12.54 -27.26 -8.56
CA CYS A 47 13.70 -26.38 -8.35
C CYS A 47 14.85 -27.13 -7.66
N HIS A 48 14.55 -27.87 -6.59
CA HIS A 48 15.54 -28.63 -5.83
C HIS A 48 16.25 -29.68 -6.68
N GLN A 49 15.50 -30.41 -7.51
CA GLN A 49 16.05 -31.40 -8.44
C GLN A 49 16.92 -30.72 -9.50
N ALA A 50 16.44 -29.63 -10.11
CA ALA A 50 17.17 -28.92 -11.15
C ALA A 50 18.52 -28.37 -10.65
N VAL A 51 18.54 -27.73 -9.47
CA VAL A 51 19.80 -27.23 -8.87
C VAL A 51 20.79 -28.36 -8.66
N ASN A 52 20.35 -29.46 -8.03
CA ASN A 52 21.23 -30.60 -7.75
C ASN A 52 21.72 -31.28 -9.04
N GLN A 53 20.89 -31.36 -10.09
CA GLN A 53 21.30 -31.87 -11.40
C GLN A 53 22.38 -30.98 -12.03
N LEU A 54 22.18 -29.67 -12.04
CA LEU A 54 23.15 -28.72 -12.61
C LEU A 54 24.48 -28.74 -11.85
N ILE A 55 24.45 -28.74 -10.52
CA ILE A 55 25.69 -28.81 -9.71
C ILE A 55 26.45 -30.10 -10.01
N ASN A 56 25.77 -31.26 -10.03
CA ASN A 56 26.42 -32.54 -10.31
C ASN A 56 26.94 -32.64 -11.76
N GLN A 57 26.29 -31.98 -12.72
CA GLN A 57 26.71 -31.96 -14.11
C GLN A 57 27.95 -31.10 -14.34
N TYR A 58 27.98 -29.89 -13.77
CA TYR A 58 29.05 -28.90 -14.02
C TYR A 58 30.22 -29.01 -13.03
N TYR A 59 29.98 -29.57 -11.84
CA TYR A 59 30.98 -29.73 -10.78
C TYR A 59 30.92 -31.17 -10.25
N PRO A 60 31.49 -32.16 -10.96
CA PRO A 60 31.46 -33.55 -10.54
C PRO A 60 32.45 -33.85 -9.40
N ASP A 61 33.49 -33.01 -9.24
CA ASP A 61 34.50 -33.15 -8.18
C ASP A 61 34.01 -32.58 -6.84
N ARG A 62 34.31 -33.28 -5.75
CA ARG A 62 33.78 -32.94 -4.42
C ARG A 62 34.39 -31.68 -3.84
N GLU A 63 35.68 -31.42 -4.05
CA GLU A 63 36.30 -30.19 -3.56
C GLU A 63 35.80 -28.96 -4.33
N GLN A 64 35.48 -29.13 -5.62
CA GLN A 64 34.83 -28.09 -6.41
C GLN A 64 33.38 -27.84 -5.94
N GLN A 65 32.62 -28.90 -5.65
CA GLN A 65 31.28 -28.77 -5.06
C GLN A 65 31.33 -28.05 -3.73
N ASP A 66 32.20 -28.46 -2.80
CA ASP A 66 32.29 -27.86 -1.47
C ASP A 66 32.65 -26.36 -1.54
N ARG A 67 33.52 -25.96 -2.47
CA ARG A 67 33.84 -24.54 -2.73
C ARG A 67 32.67 -23.76 -3.31
N LEU A 68 32.00 -24.31 -4.32
CA LEU A 68 30.80 -23.71 -4.92
C LEU A 68 29.70 -23.53 -3.88
N LEU A 69 29.47 -24.54 -3.04
CA LEU A 69 28.48 -24.52 -1.97
C LEU A 69 28.82 -23.45 -0.93
N ALA A 70 30.08 -23.28 -0.57
CA ALA A 70 30.50 -22.21 0.32
C ALA A 70 30.20 -20.82 -0.29
N GLU A 71 30.50 -20.62 -1.57
CA GLU A 71 30.22 -19.36 -2.29
C GLU A 71 28.72 -19.07 -2.37
N ILE A 72 27.92 -20.04 -2.82
CA ILE A 72 26.49 -19.85 -3.05
C ILE A 72 25.71 -19.72 -1.74
N ASN A 73 26.14 -20.38 -0.66
CA ASN A 73 25.54 -20.22 0.66
C ASN A 73 25.85 -18.83 1.24
N ALA A 74 27.09 -18.36 1.12
CA ALA A 74 27.42 -17.00 1.55
C ALA A 74 26.64 -15.94 0.76
N ALA A 75 26.44 -16.15 -0.55
CA ALA A 75 25.61 -15.27 -1.37
C ALA A 75 24.11 -15.39 -1.02
N CYS A 76 23.63 -16.57 -0.65
CA CYS A 76 22.26 -16.79 -0.21
C CYS A 76 21.98 -16.08 1.11
N ASP A 77 22.90 -16.17 2.08
CA ASP A 77 22.79 -15.48 3.37
C ASP A 77 22.76 -13.94 3.22
N GLU A 78 23.44 -13.41 2.18
CA GLU A 78 23.38 -11.99 1.84
C GLU A 78 22.04 -11.58 1.21
N ASN A 79 21.42 -12.48 0.43
CA ASN A 79 20.34 -12.13 -0.49
C ASN A 79 18.95 -12.58 -0.06
N ILE A 80 18.81 -13.69 0.65
CA ILE A 80 17.51 -14.24 1.02
C ILE A 80 17.18 -13.80 2.43
N LEU A 81 16.25 -12.84 2.53
CA LEU A 81 15.71 -12.43 3.81
C LEU A 81 14.85 -13.56 4.41
N PRO A 82 15.13 -14.00 5.64
CA PRO A 82 14.30 -14.98 6.33
C PRO A 82 12.86 -14.46 6.51
N ALA A 83 11.89 -15.37 6.58
CA ALA A 83 10.46 -15.03 6.63
C ALA A 83 10.09 -14.16 7.86
N ASP A 84 10.76 -14.38 9.00
CA ASP A 84 10.53 -13.62 10.24
C ASP A 84 10.82 -12.11 10.12
N ARG A 85 11.63 -11.71 9.14
CA ARG A 85 11.89 -10.29 8.81
C ARG A 85 10.64 -9.59 8.29
N PHE A 86 9.64 -10.35 7.82
CA PHE A 86 8.38 -9.85 7.27
C PHE A 86 7.21 -9.98 8.25
N ASP A 87 7.39 -10.55 9.45
CA ASP A 87 6.33 -10.73 10.48
C ASP A 87 5.50 -9.47 10.76
N TRP A 88 6.16 -8.30 10.74
CA TRP A 88 5.49 -7.02 11.02
C TRP A 88 4.57 -6.57 9.90
N LEU A 89 4.76 -7.11 8.69
CA LEU A 89 3.89 -6.91 7.54
C LEU A 89 2.79 -7.97 7.54
N GLU A 90 3.12 -9.24 7.82
CA GLU A 90 2.12 -10.32 7.87
C GLU A 90 0.99 -10.02 8.86
N ARG A 91 1.32 -9.43 10.01
CA ARG A 91 0.38 -9.10 11.08
C ARG A 91 -0.34 -7.76 10.92
N ASP A 92 0.10 -6.91 9.98
CA ASP A 92 -0.46 -5.56 9.78
C ASP A 92 -0.65 -5.29 8.28
N GLU A 93 -1.91 -5.43 7.82
CA GLU A 93 -2.28 -5.21 6.43
C GLU A 93 -2.01 -3.78 5.95
N ARG A 94 -2.11 -2.79 6.83
CA ARG A 94 -1.80 -1.39 6.50
C ARG A 94 -0.31 -1.20 6.29
N ALA A 95 0.52 -1.89 7.08
CA ALA A 95 1.97 -1.90 6.93
C ALA A 95 2.40 -2.53 5.59
N ALA A 96 1.81 -3.67 5.23
CA ALA A 96 2.03 -4.32 3.94
C ALA A 96 1.59 -3.44 2.77
N PHE A 97 0.43 -2.79 2.88
CA PHE A 97 -0.04 -1.85 1.85
C PHE A 97 0.92 -0.66 1.69
N TRP A 98 1.32 -0.04 2.80
CA TRP A 98 2.27 1.07 2.79
C TRP A 98 3.60 0.66 2.14
N LEU A 99 4.19 -0.46 2.57
CA LEU A 99 5.47 -0.89 2.02
C LEU A 99 5.36 -1.19 0.52
N TRP A 100 4.33 -1.93 0.12
CA TRP A 100 4.09 -2.22 -1.29
C TRP A 100 4.00 -0.93 -2.13
N GLY A 101 3.16 0.03 -1.71
CA GLY A 101 3.01 1.30 -2.42
C GLY A 101 4.29 2.13 -2.42
N TYR A 102 5.07 2.10 -1.33
CA TYR A 102 6.37 2.76 -1.25
C TYR A 102 7.34 2.15 -2.26
N LEU A 103 7.40 0.82 -2.37
CA LEU A 103 8.28 0.14 -3.34
C LEU A 103 7.90 0.45 -4.80
N CYS A 104 6.61 0.67 -5.10
CA CYS A 104 6.18 1.06 -6.45
C CYS A 104 6.76 2.41 -6.91
N GLU A 105 6.97 3.35 -5.99
CA GLU A 105 7.37 4.73 -6.30
C GLU A 105 8.82 5.06 -5.91
N ALA A 106 9.35 4.44 -4.85
CA ALA A 106 10.67 4.77 -4.32
C ALA A 106 11.74 4.58 -5.39
N SER A 107 12.60 5.58 -5.53
CA SER A 107 13.82 5.47 -6.32
C SER A 107 14.80 4.49 -5.68
N ASP A 108 15.66 3.90 -6.51
CA ASP A 108 16.71 2.99 -6.07
C ASP A 108 17.64 3.67 -5.03
N TYR A 109 17.89 4.98 -5.20
CA TYR A 109 18.63 5.80 -4.24
C TYR A 109 17.92 5.90 -2.88
N GLN A 110 16.61 6.19 -2.85
CA GLN A 110 15.84 6.23 -1.60
C GLN A 110 15.84 4.85 -0.91
N LEU A 111 15.74 3.78 -1.69
CA LEU A 111 15.86 2.42 -1.19
C LEU A 111 17.29 2.08 -0.74
N GLY A 112 18.31 2.81 -1.16
CA GLY A 112 19.70 2.52 -0.84
C GLY A 112 20.19 1.22 -1.49
N ILE A 113 19.53 0.79 -2.57
CA ILE A 113 19.92 -0.37 -3.37
C ILE A 113 20.44 0.18 -4.69
N SER A 114 21.63 -0.24 -5.13
CA SER A 114 22.17 0.21 -6.40
C SER A 114 21.25 -0.19 -7.56
N GLN A 115 21.06 0.69 -8.54
CA GLN A 115 20.28 0.41 -9.73
C GLN A 115 20.87 -0.77 -10.51
N SER A 116 20.02 -1.58 -11.15
CA SER A 116 20.48 -2.60 -12.08
C SER A 116 21.26 -1.98 -13.24
N ARG A 117 22.36 -2.60 -13.67
CA ARG A 117 23.08 -2.15 -14.87
C ARG A 117 22.22 -2.20 -16.13
N ASP A 118 21.25 -3.11 -16.14
CA ASP A 118 20.36 -3.34 -17.28
C ASP A 118 19.04 -2.56 -17.16
N ALA A 119 18.83 -1.78 -16.08
CA ALA A 119 17.60 -1.03 -15.90
C ALA A 119 17.51 0.14 -16.90
N PRO A 120 16.36 0.30 -17.60
CA PRO A 120 16.10 1.48 -18.40
C PRO A 120 16.18 2.76 -17.56
N PHE A 121 16.66 3.84 -18.18
CA PHE A 121 16.73 5.14 -17.51
C PHE A 121 15.35 5.58 -16.99
N GLY A 122 15.31 6.00 -15.72
CA GLY A 122 14.10 6.48 -15.06
C GLY A 122 13.19 5.41 -14.45
N GLN A 123 13.51 4.12 -14.60
CA GLN A 123 12.79 3.04 -13.91
C GLN A 123 13.45 2.67 -12.59
N ASN A 124 12.63 2.47 -11.55
CA ASN A 124 13.07 1.86 -10.29
C ASN A 124 13.04 0.33 -10.37
N TRP A 125 13.58 -0.34 -9.35
CA TRP A 125 13.59 -1.80 -9.26
C TRP A 125 12.21 -2.44 -9.42
N TYR A 126 11.15 -1.87 -8.85
CA TYR A 126 9.81 -2.46 -8.91
C TYR A 126 9.29 -2.50 -10.35
N GLN A 127 9.54 -1.41 -11.09
CA GLN A 127 9.18 -1.27 -12.50
C GLN A 127 10.05 -2.15 -13.39
N PHE A 128 11.36 -2.19 -13.14
CA PHE A 128 12.31 -3.04 -13.87
C PHE A 128 11.96 -4.52 -13.76
N LEU A 129 11.56 -4.97 -12.56
CA LEU A 129 11.11 -6.34 -12.29
C LEU A 129 9.69 -6.64 -12.83
N GLN A 130 9.00 -5.63 -13.38
CA GLN A 130 7.65 -5.76 -13.94
C GLN A 130 6.62 -6.38 -12.98
N LEU A 131 6.74 -6.05 -11.69
CA LEU A 131 5.82 -6.56 -10.67
C LEU A 131 4.42 -5.95 -10.82
N ASN A 132 3.38 -6.73 -10.48
CA ASN A 132 1.98 -6.31 -10.60
C ASN A 132 1.70 -5.05 -9.75
N LYS A 133 1.04 -4.04 -10.32
CA LYS A 133 0.66 -2.79 -9.63
C LYS A 133 -0.76 -2.78 -9.07
N SER A 134 -1.50 -3.87 -9.22
CA SER A 134 -2.88 -3.98 -8.76
C SER A 134 -3.09 -5.23 -7.89
N PRO A 135 -2.40 -5.37 -6.75
CA PRO A 135 -2.73 -6.40 -5.79
C PRO A 135 -4.12 -6.13 -5.18
N THR A 136 -4.87 -7.20 -4.96
CA THR A 136 -6.27 -7.17 -4.53
C THR A 136 -6.47 -7.74 -3.13
N SER A 137 -5.40 -8.23 -2.51
CA SER A 137 -5.42 -8.82 -1.17
C SER A 137 -4.09 -8.62 -0.43
N HIS A 138 -4.13 -8.77 0.89
CA HIS A 138 -2.93 -8.81 1.74
C HIS A 138 -1.91 -9.86 1.28
N GLN A 139 -2.38 -11.06 0.96
CA GLN A 139 -1.52 -12.15 0.52
C GLN A 139 -0.79 -11.82 -0.79
N GLU A 140 -1.48 -11.20 -1.75
CA GLU A 140 -0.85 -10.76 -3.01
C GLU A 140 0.21 -9.68 -2.75
N ARG A 141 -0.07 -8.70 -1.87
CA ARG A 141 0.93 -7.68 -1.49
C ARG A 141 2.16 -8.30 -0.85
N MET A 142 1.96 -9.25 0.07
CA MET A 142 3.06 -9.97 0.70
C MET A 142 3.90 -10.72 -0.33
N GLN A 143 3.28 -11.43 -1.27
CA GLN A 143 4.01 -12.14 -2.33
C GLN A 143 4.82 -11.19 -3.21
N LEU A 144 4.26 -10.02 -3.57
CA LEU A 144 4.97 -9.01 -4.35
C LEU A 144 6.17 -8.45 -3.58
N ILE A 145 6.03 -8.22 -2.28
CA ILE A 145 7.13 -7.78 -1.41
C ILE A 145 8.23 -8.85 -1.33
N PHE A 146 7.88 -10.13 -1.15
CA PHE A 146 8.85 -11.24 -1.18
C PHE A 146 9.58 -11.29 -2.52
N ASN A 147 8.85 -11.30 -3.63
CA ASN A 147 9.43 -11.34 -4.98
C ASN A 147 10.36 -10.15 -5.23
N PHE A 148 9.96 -8.95 -4.80
CA PHE A 148 10.79 -7.75 -4.92
C PHE A 148 12.16 -7.94 -4.24
N PHE A 149 12.17 -8.38 -2.98
CA PHE A 149 13.43 -8.58 -2.28
C PHE A 149 14.21 -9.77 -2.84
N ASP A 150 13.57 -10.87 -3.18
CA ASP A 150 14.27 -12.09 -3.63
C ASP A 150 14.92 -11.94 -5.00
N TRP A 151 14.28 -11.22 -5.92
CA TRP A 151 14.75 -11.09 -7.29
C TRP A 151 15.90 -10.09 -7.46
N ILE A 152 16.16 -9.24 -6.47
CA ILE A 152 17.31 -8.32 -6.49
C ILE A 152 18.55 -9.07 -6.00
N ILE A 153 19.43 -9.53 -6.88
CA ILE A 153 20.64 -10.23 -6.44
C ILE A 153 21.78 -9.23 -6.23
N ILE A 154 22.18 -9.05 -4.97
CA ILE A 154 23.35 -8.27 -4.57
C ILE A 154 24.60 -9.13 -4.74
N PRO A 155 25.61 -8.66 -5.49
CA PRO A 155 26.88 -9.36 -5.63
C PRO A 155 27.57 -9.53 -4.27
N ALA A 156 28.06 -10.75 -4.01
CA ALA A 156 28.91 -11.09 -2.88
C ALA A 156 30.06 -11.97 -3.39
N PRO A 157 31.29 -11.86 -2.85
CA PRO A 157 31.73 -11.00 -1.73
C PRO A 157 31.99 -9.52 -2.10
N PRO A 158 32.04 -8.58 -1.11
CA PRO A 158 31.85 -8.81 0.33
C PRO A 158 30.37 -8.89 0.75
N VAL A 159 30.10 -9.64 1.82
CA VAL A 159 28.78 -9.73 2.47
C VAL A 159 28.55 -8.47 3.31
N ASN A 160 27.51 -7.69 2.99
CA ASN A 160 27.22 -6.39 3.59
C ASN A 160 25.85 -6.35 4.31
N ARG A 161 25.05 -7.40 4.16
CA ARG A 161 23.66 -7.55 4.63
C ARG A 161 22.77 -6.39 4.20
N LEU A 162 22.93 -5.91 2.97
CA LEU A 162 22.29 -4.68 2.50
C LEU A 162 20.76 -4.74 2.61
N LYS A 163 20.14 -5.82 2.12
CA LYS A 163 18.68 -5.99 2.19
C LYS A 163 18.16 -6.00 3.63
N SER A 164 18.93 -6.56 4.56
CA SER A 164 18.57 -6.57 5.98
C SER A 164 18.53 -5.15 6.53
N GLN A 165 19.56 -4.34 6.26
CA GLN A 165 19.60 -2.93 6.67
C GLN A 165 18.46 -2.11 6.06
N VAL A 166 18.14 -2.35 4.79
CA VAL A 166 17.01 -1.73 4.10
C VAL A 166 15.69 -2.08 4.79
N MET A 167 15.47 -3.36 5.12
CA MET A 167 14.27 -3.81 5.83
C MET A 167 14.15 -3.19 7.23
N ASP A 168 15.25 -3.08 7.99
CA ASP A 168 15.23 -2.44 9.32
C ASP A 168 14.86 -0.96 9.22
N ARG A 169 15.45 -0.22 8.26
CA ARG A 169 15.12 1.18 8.03
C ARG A 169 13.66 1.37 7.61
N LEU A 170 13.13 0.51 6.73
CA LEU A 170 11.72 0.55 6.31
C LEU A 170 10.78 0.29 7.49
N LYS A 171 11.14 -0.68 8.35
CA LYS A 171 10.40 -0.96 9.59
C LYS A 171 10.42 0.24 10.55
N ASP A 172 11.54 0.94 10.66
CA ASP A 172 11.64 2.16 11.48
C ASP A 172 10.85 3.34 10.90
N GLN A 173 10.84 3.50 9.57
CA GLN A 173 9.95 4.45 8.89
C GLN A 173 8.49 4.12 9.19
N TRP A 174 8.11 2.84 9.11
CA TRP A 174 6.76 2.41 9.45
C TRP A 174 6.40 2.71 10.91
N LYS A 175 7.29 2.46 11.88
CA LYS A 175 7.04 2.83 13.29
C LYS A 175 6.70 4.33 13.44
N ASN A 176 7.40 5.21 12.71
CA ASN A 176 7.11 6.64 12.74
C ASN A 176 5.74 6.99 12.15
N ILE A 177 5.27 6.24 11.16
CA ILE A 177 3.95 6.40 10.56
C ILE A 177 2.87 5.82 11.48
N TYR A 178 3.10 4.63 12.01
CA TYR A 178 2.20 3.90 12.91
C TYR A 178 1.90 4.69 14.20
N ASN A 179 2.91 5.37 14.75
CA ASN A 179 2.77 6.19 15.95
C ASN A 179 1.93 7.47 15.73
N LYS A 180 1.63 7.84 14.49
CA LYS A 180 0.75 8.98 14.19
C LYS A 180 -0.72 8.54 14.33
N PRO A 181 -1.63 9.46 14.69
CA PRO A 181 -3.06 9.16 14.71
C PRO A 181 -3.52 8.58 13.38
N VAL A 182 -4.31 7.50 13.44
CA VAL A 182 -4.83 6.83 12.25
C VAL A 182 -5.58 7.87 11.39
N PRO A 183 -5.18 8.04 10.12
CA PRO A 183 -5.81 9.02 9.26
C PRO A 183 -7.28 8.66 9.05
N LEU A 184 -8.12 9.69 8.96
CA LEU A 184 -9.55 9.57 8.65
C LEU A 184 -10.35 8.72 9.65
N LYS A 185 -9.94 8.64 10.93
CA LYS A 185 -10.74 8.00 12.00
C LYS A 185 -12.17 8.55 12.10
N TRP A 186 -12.40 9.78 11.65
CA TRP A 186 -13.71 10.44 11.63
C TRP A 186 -14.62 10.01 10.46
N LEU A 187 -14.07 9.40 9.41
CA LEU A 187 -14.81 9.02 8.22
C LEU A 187 -15.63 7.73 8.49
N PRO A 188 -16.93 7.71 8.19
CA PRO A 188 -17.74 6.49 8.31
C PRO A 188 -17.20 5.39 7.39
N ASP A 189 -17.29 4.15 7.86
CA ASP A 189 -16.99 2.95 7.05
C ASP A 189 -18.20 2.59 6.18
N GLU A 190 -18.59 3.55 5.33
CA GLU A 190 -19.72 3.45 4.41
C GLU A 190 -19.20 3.65 2.99
N GLU A 191 -19.70 2.86 2.03
CA GLU A 191 -19.15 2.84 0.68
C GLU A 191 -19.18 4.22 0.00
N GLU A 192 -20.28 4.96 0.12
CA GLU A 192 -20.40 6.29 -0.46
C GLU A 192 -19.41 7.29 0.17
N ALA A 193 -19.21 7.22 1.49
CA ALA A 193 -18.31 8.11 2.21
C ALA A 193 -16.85 7.88 1.79
N VAL A 194 -16.47 6.62 1.69
CA VAL A 194 -15.10 6.19 1.32
C VAL A 194 -14.85 6.47 -0.16
N LEU A 195 -15.83 6.22 -1.03
CA LEU A 195 -15.74 6.55 -2.45
C LEU A 195 -15.61 8.07 -2.67
N TRP A 196 -16.40 8.87 -1.95
CA TRP A 196 -16.29 10.33 -2.00
C TRP A 196 -14.91 10.81 -1.55
N ALA A 197 -14.38 10.27 -0.46
CA ALA A 197 -13.07 10.64 0.05
C ALA A 197 -11.94 10.25 -0.91
N TRP A 198 -12.03 9.06 -1.53
CA TRP A 198 -11.10 8.62 -2.56
C TRP A 198 -11.10 9.53 -3.79
N ASN A 199 -12.28 9.88 -4.31
CA ASN A 199 -12.39 10.79 -5.46
C ASN A 199 -11.88 12.20 -5.13
N SER A 200 -12.10 12.66 -3.90
CA SER A 200 -11.57 13.96 -3.44
C SER A 200 -10.04 13.96 -3.37
N LEU A 201 -9.43 12.86 -2.90
CA LEU A 201 -7.98 12.69 -2.92
C LEU A 201 -7.44 12.65 -4.35
N LYS A 202 -8.10 11.91 -5.24
CA LYS A 202 -7.73 11.77 -6.64
C LYS A 202 -7.74 13.10 -7.38
N SER A 203 -8.80 13.88 -7.24
CA SER A 203 -8.89 15.24 -7.82
C SER A 203 -7.69 16.10 -7.39
N LEU A 204 -7.35 16.08 -6.10
CA LEU A 204 -6.23 16.88 -5.59
C LEU A 204 -4.88 16.41 -6.15
N GLN A 205 -4.67 15.10 -6.28
CA GLN A 205 -3.42 14.56 -6.82
C GLN A 205 -3.31 14.82 -8.33
N GLU A 206 -4.42 14.77 -9.07
CA GLU A 206 -4.46 15.12 -10.50
C GLU A 206 -4.22 16.62 -10.75
N GLU A 207 -4.83 17.51 -9.95
CA GLU A 207 -4.60 18.96 -10.02
C GLU A 207 -3.14 19.35 -9.78
N LYS A 208 -2.45 18.62 -8.88
CA LYS A 208 -1.01 18.81 -8.67
C LYS A 208 -0.15 18.34 -9.86
N ASN A 209 -0.61 17.34 -10.58
CA ASN A 209 0.10 16.77 -11.72
C ASN A 209 -0.14 17.54 -13.03
N THR A 210 -1.11 18.46 -13.08
CA THR A 210 -1.30 19.33 -14.24
C THR A 210 -0.20 20.40 -14.33
N PRO A 211 0.52 20.51 -15.47
CA PRO A 211 1.57 21.50 -15.64
C PRO A 211 0.95 22.90 -15.79
N ASN A 212 0.85 23.63 -14.68
CA ASN A 212 0.46 25.03 -14.70
C ASN A 212 1.60 25.89 -15.25
N GLY A 213 1.69 26.02 -16.59
CA GLY A 213 2.21 27.14 -17.40
C GLY A 213 3.53 27.87 -17.04
N GLY A 214 4.21 27.46 -15.98
CA GLY A 214 5.42 28.04 -15.45
C GLY A 214 6.37 26.90 -15.08
N PHE A 215 7.65 27.16 -15.20
CA PHE A 215 8.76 26.21 -15.04
C PHE A 215 8.95 25.69 -13.60
N SER A 216 7.88 25.21 -12.97
CA SER A 216 7.93 24.50 -11.70
C SER A 216 8.14 23.01 -11.99
N PHE A 217 9.40 22.58 -12.00
CA PHE A 217 9.76 21.17 -11.81
C PHE A 217 9.39 20.78 -10.37
N SER A 218 8.10 20.60 -10.09
CA SER A 218 7.68 19.93 -8.86
C SER A 218 8.04 18.46 -9.02
N LEU A 219 9.15 18.03 -8.42
CA LEU A 219 9.58 16.63 -8.29
C LEU A 219 8.64 15.83 -7.37
N SER A 220 7.34 16.14 -7.36
CA SER A 220 6.34 15.46 -6.56
C SER A 220 6.03 14.12 -7.22
N SER A 221 6.25 13.03 -6.50
CA SER A 221 5.79 11.71 -6.96
C SER A 221 4.29 11.76 -7.25
N PRO A 222 3.81 11.23 -8.38
CA PRO A 222 2.38 11.17 -8.66
C PRO A 222 1.72 10.30 -7.59
N GLY A 223 0.83 10.90 -6.79
CA GLY A 223 0.30 10.20 -5.62
C GLY A 223 -0.50 8.94 -5.99
N LEU A 224 -0.52 7.96 -5.07
CA LEU A 224 -1.12 6.63 -5.24
C LEU A 224 -2.41 6.57 -6.08
N SER A 225 -3.35 7.50 -5.86
CA SER A 225 -4.68 7.45 -6.51
C SER A 225 -4.67 7.76 -8.00
N THR A 226 -3.55 8.25 -8.55
CA THR A 226 -3.41 8.52 -9.98
C THR A 226 -3.00 7.30 -10.80
N TRP A 227 -2.51 6.23 -10.15
CA TRP A 227 -2.03 5.03 -10.84
C TRP A 227 -2.56 3.72 -10.24
N PHE A 228 -3.08 3.72 -9.01
CA PHE A 228 -3.75 2.58 -8.39
C PHE A 228 -5.27 2.76 -8.35
N THR A 229 -6.01 1.68 -8.61
CA THR A 229 -7.49 1.67 -8.50
C THR A 229 -7.94 0.53 -7.59
N PRO A 230 -8.50 0.82 -6.40
CA PRO A 230 -8.96 -0.22 -5.48
C PRO A 230 -10.21 -0.92 -6.01
N LEU A 231 -10.25 -2.25 -5.85
CA LEU A 231 -11.26 -3.12 -6.48
C LEU A 231 -12.54 -3.25 -5.64
N SER A 232 -12.43 -3.20 -4.31
CA SER A 232 -13.56 -3.37 -3.38
C SER A 232 -13.64 -2.19 -2.39
N HIS A 233 -14.75 -2.12 -1.63
CA HIS A 233 -14.91 -1.17 -0.53
C HIS A 233 -13.78 -1.28 0.51
N SER A 234 -13.46 -2.50 0.95
CA SER A 234 -12.39 -2.75 1.93
C SER A 234 -11.03 -2.32 1.40
N GLU A 235 -10.73 -2.65 0.13
CA GLU A 235 -9.49 -2.21 -0.54
C GLU A 235 -9.44 -0.69 -0.66
N ARG A 236 -10.58 -0.03 -0.92
CA ARG A 236 -10.65 1.43 -1.02
C ARG A 236 -10.39 2.12 0.33
N CYS A 237 -10.95 1.58 1.42
CA CYS A 237 -10.65 2.04 2.78
C CYS A 237 -9.15 1.96 3.08
N LEU A 238 -8.53 0.83 2.74
CA LEU A 238 -7.12 0.59 2.98
C LEU A 238 -6.24 1.48 2.10
N ALA A 239 -6.55 1.58 0.80
CA ALA A 239 -5.83 2.40 -0.17
C ALA A 239 -5.89 3.89 0.19
N LEU A 240 -7.03 4.38 0.68
CA LEU A 240 -7.16 5.76 1.12
C LEU A 240 -6.23 6.06 2.31
N ARG A 241 -6.13 5.13 3.27
CA ARG A 241 -5.18 5.26 4.40
C ARG A 241 -3.74 5.15 3.91
N GLY A 242 -3.45 4.16 3.06
CA GLY A 242 -2.14 3.94 2.46
C GLY A 242 -1.64 5.16 1.68
N ALA A 243 -2.50 5.79 0.87
CA ALA A 243 -2.15 7.02 0.15
C ALA A 243 -1.76 8.17 1.09
N ILE A 244 -2.43 8.30 2.22
CA ILE A 244 -2.13 9.32 3.23
C ILE A 244 -0.83 8.98 3.98
N ASP A 245 -0.54 7.70 4.18
CA ASP A 245 0.70 7.23 4.80
C ASP A 245 1.92 7.40 3.90
N LEU A 246 1.74 7.22 2.59
CA LEU A 246 2.74 7.46 1.54
C LEU A 246 2.96 8.94 1.21
N TRP A 247 2.10 9.83 1.73
CA TRP A 247 2.16 11.25 1.40
C TRP A 247 3.41 11.91 1.99
N ASP A 248 4.40 12.17 1.11
CA ASP A 248 5.73 12.71 1.45
C ASP A 248 5.88 14.24 1.25
N ASP A 249 4.85 14.93 0.76
CA ASP A 249 4.85 16.41 0.73
C ASP A 249 4.94 17.02 2.14
N THR A 250 5.13 18.35 2.17
CA THR A 250 5.17 19.14 3.40
C THR A 250 4.03 18.77 4.37
N PRO A 251 4.31 18.63 5.68
CA PRO A 251 3.31 18.26 6.67
C PRO A 251 2.06 19.15 6.64
N ASP A 252 2.20 20.42 6.27
CA ASP A 252 1.13 21.40 6.23
C ASP A 252 0.15 21.17 5.08
N THR A 253 0.60 20.76 3.90
CA THR A 253 -0.31 20.43 2.79
C THR A 253 -1.18 19.21 3.11
N ARG A 254 -0.58 18.19 3.74
CA ARG A 254 -1.33 17.00 4.18
C ARG A 254 -2.35 17.37 5.26
N ARG A 255 -1.94 18.16 6.26
CA ARG A 255 -2.84 18.61 7.34
C ARG A 255 -3.99 19.45 6.80
N LEU A 256 -3.70 20.39 5.90
CA LEU A 256 -4.70 21.25 5.28
C LEU A 256 -5.72 20.43 4.48
N PHE A 257 -5.26 19.44 3.71
CA PHE A 257 -6.14 18.52 2.99
C PHE A 257 -7.07 17.78 3.95
N LEU A 258 -6.53 17.14 5.00
CA LEU A 258 -7.35 16.38 5.95
C LEU A 258 -8.37 17.27 6.69
N LEU A 259 -8.00 18.51 7.02
CA LEU A 259 -8.91 19.49 7.61
C LEU A 259 -10.03 19.88 6.64
N ASN A 260 -9.69 20.16 5.38
CA ASN A 260 -10.67 20.54 4.36
C ASN A 260 -11.61 19.38 4.02
N LEU A 261 -11.08 18.16 3.93
CA LEU A 261 -11.85 16.96 3.70
C LEU A 261 -12.87 16.73 4.83
N ASN A 262 -12.45 16.85 6.09
CA ASN A 262 -13.37 16.74 7.23
C ASN A 262 -14.46 17.82 7.21
N LYS A 263 -14.12 19.07 6.90
CA LYS A 263 -15.10 20.16 6.78
C LYS A 263 -16.12 19.89 5.66
N ALA A 264 -15.64 19.49 4.49
CA ALA A 264 -16.47 19.19 3.33
C ALA A 264 -17.43 18.02 3.61
N TRP A 265 -16.94 16.96 4.27
CA TRP A 265 -17.76 15.84 4.70
C TRP A 265 -18.87 16.26 5.67
N ASN A 266 -18.53 17.02 6.71
CA ASN A 266 -19.53 17.52 7.67
C ASN A 266 -20.58 18.41 6.99
N GLN A 267 -20.17 19.21 6.00
CA GLN A 267 -21.09 20.00 5.20
C GLN A 267 -22.01 19.11 4.34
N GLN A 268 -21.47 18.06 3.71
CA GLN A 268 -22.26 17.10 2.93
C GLN A 268 -23.28 16.38 3.81
N LYS A 269 -22.87 15.90 4.98
CA LYS A 269 -23.77 15.27 5.96
C LYS A 269 -24.87 16.23 6.42
N LEU A 270 -24.54 17.50 6.66
CA LEU A 270 -25.53 18.52 6.99
C LEU A 270 -26.53 18.73 5.86
N ARG A 271 -26.09 18.73 4.60
CA ARG A 271 -26.97 18.83 3.43
C ARG A 271 -27.89 17.61 3.30
N GLN A 272 -27.36 16.41 3.47
CA GLN A 272 -28.14 15.17 3.48
C GLN A 272 -29.20 15.18 4.59
N SER A 273 -28.88 15.68 5.80
CA SER A 273 -29.86 15.81 6.89
C SER A 273 -30.97 16.84 6.65
N ARG A 274 -30.86 17.64 5.58
CA ARG A 274 -31.76 18.74 5.22
C ARG A 274 -32.51 18.51 3.92
N THR A 275 -32.50 17.32 3.33
CA THR A 275 -33.19 17.02 2.07
C THR A 275 -34.69 17.36 2.12
N ASP A 276 -35.33 17.17 3.28
CA ASP A 276 -36.74 17.51 3.50
C ASP A 276 -36.95 18.88 4.17
N LYS A 277 -35.87 19.65 4.36
CA LYS A 277 -35.89 20.92 5.11
C LYS A 277 -35.54 22.09 4.20
N LYS A 278 -36.49 23.01 3.99
CA LYS A 278 -36.22 24.28 3.31
C LYS A 278 -35.94 25.37 4.34
N ALA A 279 -34.86 26.11 4.13
CA ALA A 279 -34.54 27.26 4.97
C ALA A 279 -35.56 28.38 4.73
N LEU A 280 -36.26 28.79 5.78
CA LEU A 280 -37.12 29.98 5.76
C LEU A 280 -36.30 31.20 6.18
N ASN A 281 -35.72 31.89 5.21
CA ASN A 281 -35.03 33.16 5.45
C ASN A 281 -36.04 34.30 5.32
N THR A 282 -36.50 34.84 6.44
CA THR A 282 -37.45 35.95 6.45
C THR A 282 -37.09 36.98 7.52
N TYR A 283 -37.53 38.21 7.31
CA TYR A 283 -37.40 39.29 8.29
C TYR A 283 -38.69 39.42 9.07
N LEU A 284 -38.59 39.31 10.39
CA LEU A 284 -39.69 39.59 11.33
C LEU A 284 -39.44 40.94 11.99
N LYS A 285 -40.52 41.68 12.30
CA LYS A 285 -40.42 42.86 13.17
C LYS A 285 -39.80 42.45 14.51
N ASN A 286 -38.99 43.33 15.09
CA ASN A 286 -38.27 43.06 16.34
C ASN A 286 -39.20 42.54 17.45
N GLU A 287 -40.36 43.16 17.62
CA GLU A 287 -41.34 42.75 18.62
C GLU A 287 -41.90 41.34 18.36
N THR A 288 -42.20 41.00 17.10
CA THR A 288 -42.70 39.68 16.70
C THR A 288 -41.64 38.59 16.93
N LYS A 289 -40.37 38.90 16.61
CA LYS A 289 -39.25 37.99 16.90
C LYS A 289 -39.10 37.75 18.40
N MET A 290 -39.15 38.80 19.21
CA MET A 290 -39.06 38.68 20.67
C MET A 290 -40.17 37.80 21.24
N ARG A 291 -41.42 37.94 20.76
CA ARG A 291 -42.53 37.05 21.16
C ARG A 291 -42.27 35.60 20.76
N LEU A 292 -41.72 35.35 19.58
CA LEU A 292 -41.35 34.01 19.12
C LEU A 292 -40.22 33.42 19.97
N ASP A 293 -39.20 34.21 20.32
CA ASP A 293 -38.09 33.79 21.19
C ASP A 293 -38.59 33.39 22.59
N LEU A 294 -39.51 34.18 23.18
CA LEU A 294 -40.14 33.86 24.46
C LEU A 294 -40.97 32.58 24.41
N LEU A 295 -41.74 32.37 23.34
CA LEU A 295 -42.51 31.15 23.15
C LEU A 295 -41.61 29.92 22.99
N ALA A 296 -40.54 30.03 22.21
CA ALA A 296 -39.56 28.96 22.02
C ALA A 296 -38.88 28.58 23.35
N ALA A 297 -38.46 29.57 24.14
CA ALA A 297 -37.86 29.36 25.46
C ALA A 297 -38.84 28.72 26.46
N HIS A 298 -40.09 29.18 26.48
CA HIS A 298 -41.13 28.61 27.35
C HIS A 298 -41.43 27.14 27.02
N HIS A 299 -41.33 26.75 25.75
CA HIS A 299 -41.57 25.38 25.29
C HIS A 299 -40.30 24.50 25.21
N ASP A 300 -39.14 25.03 25.58
CA ASP A 300 -37.82 24.37 25.48
C ASP A 300 -37.54 23.75 24.10
N ILE A 301 -37.91 24.47 23.04
CA ILE A 301 -37.67 24.05 21.65
C ILE A 301 -36.94 25.13 20.86
N ARG A 302 -36.34 24.75 19.73
CA ARG A 302 -35.66 25.71 18.86
C ARG A 302 -36.68 26.67 18.24
N ILE A 303 -36.27 27.91 17.99
CA ILE A 303 -37.10 28.94 17.34
C ILE A 303 -37.67 28.45 16.01
N SER A 304 -36.90 27.69 15.23
CA SER A 304 -37.36 27.06 13.98
C SER A 304 -38.54 26.12 14.21
N ASP A 305 -38.46 25.30 15.25
CA ASP A 305 -39.42 24.25 15.55
C ASP A 305 -40.70 24.87 16.12
N MET A 306 -40.56 25.93 16.93
CA MET A 306 -41.69 26.74 17.40
C MET A 306 -42.40 27.41 16.22
N LEU A 307 -41.65 27.99 15.28
CA LEU A 307 -42.22 28.62 14.09
C LEU A 307 -42.97 27.60 13.23
N GLU A 308 -42.37 26.43 12.97
CA GLU A 308 -43.01 25.33 12.23
C GLU A 308 -44.30 24.85 12.94
N LYS A 309 -44.26 24.69 14.26
CA LYS A 309 -45.43 24.32 15.07
C LYS A 309 -46.57 25.34 14.95
N LEU A 310 -46.26 26.65 14.99
CA LEU A 310 -47.26 27.71 14.81
C LEU A 310 -47.86 27.70 13.41
N ILE A 311 -47.02 27.53 12.38
CA ILE A 311 -47.46 27.46 10.98
C ILE A 311 -48.39 26.26 10.79
N ASN A 312 -48.00 25.08 11.25
CA ASN A 312 -48.79 23.86 11.12
C ASN A 312 -50.11 23.94 11.91
N ALA A 313 -50.09 24.47 13.12
CA ALA A 313 -51.30 24.67 13.92
C ALA A 313 -52.28 25.64 13.23
N HIS A 314 -51.79 26.75 12.69
CA HIS A 314 -52.63 27.70 11.95
C HIS A 314 -53.13 27.11 10.62
N TYR A 315 -52.28 26.35 9.92
CA TYR A 315 -52.64 25.66 8.68
C TYR A 315 -53.80 24.69 8.91
N LEU A 316 -53.69 23.83 9.92
CA LEU A 316 -54.76 22.90 10.31
C LEU A 316 -56.06 23.64 10.64
N LYS A 317 -55.99 24.70 11.44
CA LYS A 317 -57.16 25.51 11.81
C LYS A 317 -57.82 26.18 10.60
N THR A 318 -57.04 26.57 9.58
CA THR A 318 -57.53 27.34 8.44
C THR A 318 -58.02 26.46 7.30
N PHE A 319 -57.39 25.30 7.10
CA PHE A 319 -57.60 24.46 5.90
C PHE A 319 -58.09 23.04 6.19
N SER A 320 -58.08 22.58 7.44
CA SER A 320 -58.48 21.21 7.80
C SER A 320 -59.83 21.08 8.49
N GLY A 321 -60.58 22.18 8.65
CA GLY A 321 -62.00 22.15 9.05
C GLY A 321 -62.27 21.53 10.41
N GLU A 322 -62.20 22.35 11.46
CA GLU A 322 -63.22 22.32 12.52
C GLU A 322 -64.03 23.62 12.44
#